data_AF-A0A4U6TSE8-F1
#
_entry.id   AF-A0A4U6TSE8-F1
#
_cell.length_a   1.000
_cell.length_b   1.000
_cell.length_c   1.000
_cell.angle_alpha   90.00
_cell.angle_beta   90.00
_cell.angle_gamma   90.00
#
_symmetry.space_group_name_H-M   'P 1'
#
loop_
_entity.id
_entity.type
_entity.pdbx_description
1 polymer ?
#
loop_
_entity_poly.entity_id
_entity_poly.type
_entity_poly.pdbx_seq_one_letter_code
_entity_poly.pdbx_strand_id
1 'polypeptide(L)'
;MSLSPTLTLGLYPISSLPLAMAMGAWFRQDLLQPWPYALARGKNMWERAGCEASFNALVNDAMASDSRFTMRIVLKECGEIFHGISSLVDFAGGVGAAANAIASAFPDLRCSVLGLPHVVARAPS
;
A
#
# COMPACT_ATOMS: atom_id res chain seq x y z
N MET A 1 14.39 -11.19 0.91
CA MET A 1 13.36 -10.15 1.20
C MET A 1 12.15 -10.85 1.78
N SER A 2 11.56 -10.31 2.85
CA SER A 2 10.52 -10.98 3.61
C SER A 2 9.17 -10.31 3.37
N LEU A 3 8.15 -11.07 2.96
CA LEU A 3 6.75 -10.64 2.92
C LEU A 3 6.11 -10.62 4.32
N SER A 4 6.89 -10.84 5.39
CA SER A 4 6.38 -10.83 6.76
C SER A 4 5.57 -9.59 7.11
N PRO A 5 5.97 -8.34 6.77
CA PRO A 5 5.15 -7.17 7.11
C PRO A 5 3.77 -7.21 6.44
N THR A 6 3.71 -7.66 5.18
CA THR A 6 2.46 -7.84 4.42
C THR A 6 1.58 -8.90 5.07
N LEU A 7 2.15 -10.04 5.46
CA LEU A 7 1.42 -11.09 6.18
C LEU A 7 0.94 -10.61 7.54
N THR A 8 1.77 -9.89 8.30
CA THR A 8 1.39 -9.31 9.60
C THR A 8 0.21 -8.35 9.44
N LEU A 9 0.23 -7.47 8.44
CA LEU A 9 -0.90 -6.58 8.16
C LEU A 9 -2.16 -7.35 7.75
N GLY A 10 -2.04 -8.40 6.93
CA GLY A 10 -3.18 -9.23 6.51
C GLY A 10 -3.83 -10.02 7.65
N LEU A 11 -3.02 -10.46 8.62
CA LEU A 11 -3.48 -11.19 9.80
C LEU A 11 -3.95 -10.27 10.94
N TYR A 12 -3.56 -8.98 10.94
CA TYR A 12 -3.99 -7.98 11.92
C TYR A 12 -5.53 -7.86 12.03
N PRO A 13 -6.29 -7.85 10.91
CA PRO A 13 -7.71 -8.20 10.82
C PRO A 13 -8.19 -9.36 11.69
N ILE A 14 -7.58 -10.53 11.51
CA ILE A 14 -8.04 -11.82 12.04
C ILE A 14 -7.77 -11.92 13.55
N SER A 15 -6.70 -11.31 14.03
CA SER A 15 -6.43 -11.18 15.47
C SER A 15 -7.37 -10.21 16.18
N SER A 16 -8.22 -9.47 15.45
CA SER A 16 -9.19 -8.53 16.02
C SER A 16 -10.64 -8.94 15.78
N LEU A 17 -11.27 -9.51 16.80
CA LEU A 17 -12.68 -9.96 16.85
C LEU A 17 -13.71 -8.96 16.25
N PRO A 18 -13.56 -7.62 16.36
CA PRO A 18 -14.50 -6.67 15.77
C PRO A 18 -14.61 -6.73 14.24
N LEU A 19 -13.53 -7.10 13.53
CA LEU A 19 -13.55 -7.09 12.06
C LEU A 19 -14.23 -8.33 11.47
N ALA A 20 -14.04 -9.50 12.08
CA ALA A 20 -14.74 -10.71 11.67
C ALA A 20 -16.26 -10.55 11.78
N MET A 21 -16.73 -9.92 12.86
CA MET A 21 -18.14 -9.58 13.06
C MET A 21 -18.64 -8.53 12.06
N ALA A 22 -17.81 -7.53 11.74
CA ALA A 22 -18.15 -6.53 10.74
C ALA A 22 -18.23 -7.08 9.31
N MET A 23 -17.49 -8.14 8.97
CA MET A 23 -17.66 -8.82 7.67
C MET A 23 -19.05 -9.43 7.53
N GLY A 24 -19.52 -10.16 8.54
CA GLY A 24 -20.88 -10.71 8.54
C GLY A 24 -21.97 -9.65 8.54
N ALA A 25 -21.72 -8.48 9.16
CA ALA A 25 -22.62 -7.34 9.06
C ALA A 25 -22.61 -6.74 7.65
N TRP A 26 -21.43 -6.52 7.07
CA TRP A 26 -21.23 -5.94 5.73
C TRP A 26 -21.90 -6.76 4.62
N PHE A 27 -21.78 -8.10 4.65
CA PHE A 27 -22.44 -8.97 3.66
C PHE A 27 -23.97 -8.88 3.66
N ARG A 28 -24.58 -8.36 4.74
CA ARG A 28 -26.04 -8.22 4.90
C ARG A 28 -26.53 -6.79 4.64
N GLN A 29 -25.66 -5.88 4.20
CA GLN A 29 -26.04 -4.50 3.91
C GLN A 29 -26.50 -4.38 2.45
N ASP A 30 -27.64 -3.73 2.22
CA ASP A 30 -28.14 -3.36 0.88
C ASP A 30 -27.46 -2.08 0.32
N LEU A 31 -26.51 -1.49 1.06
CA LEU A 31 -25.85 -0.23 0.71
C LEU A 31 -24.37 -0.42 0.34
N LEU A 32 -23.89 0.45 -0.56
CA LEU A 32 -22.55 0.40 -1.14
C LEU A 32 -21.39 0.73 -0.17
N GLN A 33 -21.63 1.22 1.05
CA GLN A 33 -20.60 1.61 2.05
C GLN A 33 -21.21 1.76 3.47
N PRO A 34 -20.43 1.57 4.56
CA PRO A 34 -18.96 1.51 4.66
C PRO A 34 -18.33 0.10 4.52
N TRP A 35 -17.08 0.03 4.05
CA TRP A 35 -16.26 -1.19 4.06
C TRP A 35 -16.18 -1.87 5.44
N PRO A 36 -15.97 -3.20 5.53
CA PRO A 36 -15.93 -3.94 6.80
C PRO A 36 -15.01 -3.33 7.86
N TYR A 37 -13.85 -2.80 7.45
CA TYR A 37 -12.92 -2.14 8.37
C TYR A 37 -13.50 -0.87 8.98
N ALA A 38 -14.10 -0.02 8.14
CA ALA A 38 -14.73 1.21 8.60
C ALA A 38 -15.98 0.91 9.45
N LEU A 39 -16.74 -0.14 9.12
CA LEU A 39 -17.84 -0.63 9.95
C LEU A 39 -17.38 -1.08 11.34
N ALA A 40 -16.24 -1.78 11.43
CA ALA A 40 -15.70 -2.27 12.69
C ALA A 40 -15.08 -1.17 13.57
N ARG A 41 -14.47 -0.15 12.95
CA ARG A 41 -13.55 0.78 13.62
C ARG A 41 -13.97 2.26 13.55
N GLY A 42 -15.02 2.59 12.79
CA GLY A 42 -15.52 3.95 12.61
C GLY A 42 -14.61 4.87 11.77
N LYS A 43 -13.45 4.38 11.31
CA LYS A 43 -12.49 5.07 10.44
C LYS A 43 -11.96 4.11 9.40
N ASN A 44 -11.62 4.60 8.22
CA ASN A 44 -10.91 3.80 7.23
C ASN A 44 -9.44 3.60 7.65
N MET A 45 -8.78 2.65 6.97
CA MET A 45 -7.40 2.26 7.27
C MET A 45 -6.42 3.44 7.17
N TRP A 46 -6.58 4.31 6.18
CA TRP A 46 -5.69 5.44 5.93
C TRP A 46 -5.90 6.58 6.93
N GLU A 47 -7.14 6.83 7.33
CA GLU A 47 -7.46 7.77 8.43
C GLU A 47 -6.81 7.33 9.74
N ARG A 48 -6.86 6.02 10.04
CA ARG A 48 -6.18 5.46 11.20
C ARG A 48 -4.67 5.58 11.10
N ALA A 49 -4.08 5.26 9.94
CA ALA A 49 -2.65 5.44 9.71
C ALA A 49 -2.23 6.91 9.87
N GLY A 50 -3.08 7.87 9.48
CA GLY A 50 -2.85 9.28 9.72
C GLY A 50 -2.83 9.68 11.20
N CYS A 51 -3.52 8.93 12.08
CA CYS A 51 -3.58 9.21 13.52
C CYS A 51 -2.59 8.39 14.37
N GLU A 52 -2.26 7.16 13.96
CA GLU A 52 -1.48 6.20 14.75
C GLU A 52 -0.14 5.89 14.09
N ALA A 53 0.95 6.42 14.66
CA ALA A 53 2.29 6.29 14.05
C ALA A 53 2.77 4.83 13.88
N SER A 54 2.49 3.95 14.85
CA SER A 54 2.86 2.53 14.77
C SER A 54 2.05 1.79 13.71
N PHE A 55 0.75 2.10 13.57
CA PHE A 55 -0.08 1.55 12.52
C PHE A 55 0.34 2.07 11.14
N ASN A 56 0.69 3.36 11.02
CA ASN A 56 1.25 3.92 9.78
C ASN A 56 2.53 3.20 9.36
N ALA A 57 3.46 2.98 10.29
CA ALA A 57 4.71 2.27 10.01
C ALA A 57 4.42 0.83 9.52
N LEU A 58 3.54 0.11 10.22
CA LEU A 58 3.13 -1.24 9.81
C LEU A 58 2.55 -1.27 8.40
N VAL A 59 1.67 -0.32 8.05
CA VAL A 59 1.08 -0.23 6.71
C VAL A 59 2.13 0.09 5.66
N ASN A 60 3.00 1.07 5.91
CA ASN A 60 4.04 1.47 4.96
C ASN A 60 5.05 0.33 4.73
N ASP A 61 5.45 -0.38 5.78
CA ASP A 61 6.37 -1.53 5.67
C ASP A 61 5.73 -2.70 4.89
N ALA A 62 4.45 -2.97 5.14
CA ALA A 62 3.67 -3.96 4.41
C ALA A 62 3.57 -3.65 2.92
N MET A 63 3.19 -2.41 2.57
CA MET A 63 3.08 -1.98 1.18
C MET A 63 4.45 -1.97 0.49
N ALA A 64 5.49 -1.45 1.15
CA ALA A 64 6.83 -1.44 0.59
C ALA A 64 7.38 -2.86 0.36
N SER A 65 7.10 -3.81 1.25
CA SER A 65 7.53 -5.19 1.05
C SER A 65 6.83 -5.84 -0.14
N ASP A 66 5.52 -5.65 -0.25
CA ASP A 66 4.73 -6.15 -1.37
C ASP A 66 5.19 -5.54 -2.70
N SER A 67 5.31 -4.22 -2.78
CA SER A 67 5.77 -3.53 -4.00
C SER A 67 7.15 -4.00 -4.46
N ARG A 68 8.09 -4.23 -3.52
CA ARG A 68 9.42 -4.75 -3.87
C ARG A 68 9.37 -6.17 -4.42
N PHE A 69 8.48 -7.00 -3.90
CA PHE A 69 8.29 -8.35 -4.44
C PHE A 69 7.66 -8.29 -5.83
N THR A 70 6.56 -7.57 -5.97
CA THR A 70 5.79 -7.44 -7.21
C THR A 70 6.62 -6.79 -8.32
N MET A 71 7.34 -5.72 -8.04
CA MET A 71 8.14 -5.03 -9.06
C MET A 71 9.29 -5.87 -9.62
N ARG A 72 9.81 -6.84 -8.87
CA ARG A 72 10.79 -7.78 -9.45
C ARG A 72 10.20 -8.61 -10.57
N ILE A 73 8.93 -8.97 -10.46
CA ILE A 73 8.21 -9.73 -11.49
C ILE A 73 7.87 -8.78 -12.64
N VAL A 74 7.29 -7.61 -12.35
CA VAL A 74 6.93 -6.62 -13.37
C VAL A 74 8.14 -6.21 -14.22
N LEU A 75 9.28 -5.88 -13.60
CA LEU A 75 10.49 -5.50 -14.34
C LEU A 75 11.07 -6.64 -15.18
N LYS A 76 10.88 -7.88 -14.75
CA LYS A 76 11.38 -9.07 -15.46
C LYS A 76 10.49 -9.47 -16.62
N GLU A 77 9.18 -9.46 -16.41
CA GLU A 77 8.20 -10.02 -17.35
C GLU A 77 7.51 -8.96 -18.22
N CYS A 78 7.57 -7.69 -17.81
CA CYS A 78 6.86 -6.57 -18.45
C CYS A 78 7.72 -5.30 -18.49
N GLY A 79 9.04 -5.41 -18.45
CA GLY A 79 9.94 -4.24 -18.38
C GLY A 79 9.81 -3.31 -19.58
N GLU A 80 9.45 -3.83 -20.75
CA GLU A 80 9.32 -3.08 -21.99
C GLU A 80 8.25 -1.99 -21.94
N ILE A 81 7.27 -2.07 -21.03
CA ILE A 81 6.21 -1.04 -20.90
C ILE A 81 6.78 0.31 -20.45
N PHE A 82 7.99 0.32 -19.87
CA PHE A 82 8.67 1.53 -19.42
C PHE A 82 9.60 2.13 -20.48
N HIS A 83 9.76 1.48 -21.65
CA HIS A 83 10.57 2.04 -22.74
C HIS A 83 9.84 3.19 -23.44
N GLY A 84 10.60 4.24 -23.80
CA GLY A 84 10.11 5.36 -24.59
C GLY A 84 9.33 6.42 -23.80
N ILE A 85 9.10 6.21 -22.50
CA ILE A 85 8.59 7.25 -21.61
C ILE A 85 9.74 7.98 -20.91
N SER A 86 9.56 9.28 -20.67
CA SER A 86 10.56 10.13 -20.00
C SER A 86 10.20 10.45 -18.54
N SER A 87 8.93 10.26 -18.16
CA SER A 87 8.46 10.48 -16.79
C SER A 87 7.34 9.54 -16.40
N LEU A 88 7.32 9.13 -15.13
CA LEU A 88 6.29 8.30 -14.52
C LEU A 88 5.89 8.88 -13.16
N VAL A 89 4.58 8.93 -12.89
CA VAL A 89 4.04 9.28 -11.57
C VAL A 89 3.39 8.06 -10.95
N ASP A 90 3.97 7.60 -9.84
CA ASP A 90 3.48 6.51 -9.00
C ASP A 90 2.42 7.06 -8.03
N PHE A 91 1.16 7.07 -8.47
CA PHE A 91 0.03 7.55 -7.68
C PHE A 91 -0.34 6.54 -6.61
N ALA A 92 -0.49 7.00 -5.37
CA ALA A 92 -0.59 6.17 -4.17
C ALA A 92 0.60 5.20 -3.99
N GLY A 93 1.78 5.56 -4.50
CA GLY A 93 3.00 4.74 -4.47
C GLY A 93 3.63 4.51 -3.09
N GLY A 94 2.93 4.88 -2.02
CA GLY A 94 3.40 4.72 -0.64
C GLY A 94 4.70 5.46 -0.39
N VAL A 95 5.68 4.76 0.19
CA VAL A 95 7.04 5.26 0.42
C VAL A 95 7.95 5.13 -0.82
N GLY A 96 7.37 4.94 -2.01
CA GLY A 96 8.09 4.97 -3.29
C GLY A 96 8.82 3.68 -3.65
N ALA A 97 8.49 2.55 -3.03
CA ALA A 97 9.18 1.29 -3.27
C ALA A 97 9.12 0.84 -4.74
N ALA A 98 7.96 1.03 -5.40
CA ALA A 98 7.80 0.69 -6.81
C ALA A 98 8.52 1.68 -7.73
N ALA A 99 8.26 2.98 -7.58
CA ALA A 99 8.97 4.04 -8.27
C ALA A 99 10.50 3.91 -8.20
N ASN A 100 11.05 3.58 -7.02
CA ASN A 100 12.49 3.39 -6.83
C ASN A 100 13.03 2.17 -7.60
N ALA A 101 12.27 1.06 -7.63
CA ALA A 101 12.65 -0.11 -8.41
C ALA A 101 12.68 0.20 -9.92
N ILE A 102 11.69 0.96 -10.41
CA ILE A 102 11.62 1.42 -11.81
C ILE A 102 12.81 2.35 -12.12
N ALA A 103 13.03 3.39 -11.31
CA ALA A 103 14.13 4.33 -11.50
C ALA A 103 15.50 3.66 -11.48
N SER A 104 15.67 2.61 -10.67
CA SER A 104 16.91 1.82 -10.63
C SER A 104 17.13 0.99 -11.91
N ALA A 105 16.06 0.51 -12.54
CA ALA A 105 16.12 -0.28 -13.78
C ALA A 105 16.21 0.60 -15.03
N PHE A 106 15.64 1.80 -14.98
CA PHE A 106 15.58 2.77 -16.09
C PHE A 106 16.09 4.14 -15.62
N PRO A 107 17.42 4.37 -15.58
CA PRO A 107 18.00 5.59 -15.02
C PRO A 107 17.57 6.88 -15.72
N ASP A 108 17.22 6.81 -17.00
CA ASP A 108 16.76 7.95 -17.79
C ASP A 108 15.28 8.30 -17.54
N LEU A 109 14.54 7.44 -16.83
CA LEU A 109 13.12 7.63 -16.52
C LEU A 109 12.97 8.41 -15.21
N ARG A 110 12.40 9.62 -15.30
CA ARG A 110 12.08 10.41 -14.10
C ARG A 110 10.84 9.86 -13.40
N CYS A 111 11.04 9.24 -12.24
CA CYS A 111 9.95 8.80 -11.38
C CYS A 111 9.57 9.86 -10.34
N SER A 112 8.28 9.98 -10.03
CA SER A 112 7.77 10.80 -8.93
C SER A 112 6.67 10.05 -8.19
N VAL A 113 6.58 10.20 -6.87
CA VAL A 113 5.59 9.52 -6.04
C VAL A 113 4.58 10.54 -5.54
N LEU A 114 3.29 10.25 -5.70
CA LEU A 114 2.22 11.10 -5.20
C LEU A 114 1.36 10.31 -4.22
N GLY A 115 1.12 10.84 -3.02
CA GLY A 115 0.36 10.15 -2.00
C GLY A 115 -0.06 11.05 -0.85
N LEU A 116 -0.66 10.44 0.19
CA LEU A 116 -1.09 11.16 1.38
C LEU A 116 0.11 11.80 2.10
N PRO A 117 0.00 13.03 2.64
CA PRO A 117 1.12 13.74 3.25
C PRO A 117 1.87 12.93 4.32
N HIS A 118 1.13 12.23 5.20
CA HIS A 118 1.71 11.42 6.29
C HIS A 118 2.43 10.15 5.81
N VAL A 119 2.20 9.74 4.56
CA VAL A 119 2.84 8.58 3.93
C VAL A 119 4.10 9.04 3.20
N VAL A 120 4.00 10.07 2.34
CA VAL A 120 5.16 10.58 1.59
C VAL A 120 6.22 11.19 2.51
N ALA A 121 5.82 11.73 3.67
CA ALA A 121 6.76 12.18 4.70
C ALA A 121 7.60 11.05 5.33
N ARG A 122 7.27 9.78 5.07
CA ARG A 122 8.03 8.60 5.51
C ARG A 122 8.88 7.99 4.39
N ALA A 123 8.83 8.54 3.17
CA ALA A 123 9.69 8.09 2.09
C ALA A 123 11.16 8.38 2.43
N PRO A 124 12.09 7.48 2.08
CA PRO A 124 13.51 7.75 2.17
C PRO A 124 13.89 8.93 1.26
N SER A 125 14.86 9.74 1.71
CA SER A 125 15.41 10.87 0.95
C SER A 125 16.29 10.40 -0.22
#